data_AF-A0A0A8HV95-F1
#
_entry.id   AF-A0A0A8HV95-F1
#
_cell.length_a   1.000
_cell.length_b   1.000
_cell.length_c   1.000
_cell.angle_alpha   90.00
_cell.angle_beta   90.00
_cell.angle_gamma   90.00
#
_symmetry.space_group_name_H-M   'P 1'
#
loop_
_entity.id
_entity.type
_entity.pdbx_description
1 polymer ?
#
loop_
_entity_poly.entity_id
_entity_poly.type
_entity_poly.pdbx_seq_one_letter_code
_entity_poly.pdbx_strand_id
1 'polypeptide(L)'
;METKGSKVLSSISYWSIFFAPFILPILIWGFSNHPVSTHGKKALFYHIGALIFYLLGIGSFAYSKNTFHHPELIANIALTFSFIFLFIAFSLAIYNLVKGLILILQH
;
A
#
# COMPACT_ATOMS: atom_id res chain seq x y z
N MET A 1 -25.94 7.72 -9.17
CA MET A 1 -25.03 7.10 -10.14
C MET A 1 -23.71 7.85 -10.08
N GLU A 2 -22.57 7.18 -9.89
CA GLU A 2 -21.27 7.87 -9.88
C GLU A 2 -20.96 8.48 -11.26
N THR A 3 -20.47 9.71 -11.28
CA THR A 3 -20.06 10.37 -12.52
C THR A 3 -18.75 9.75 -13.03
N LYS A 4 -18.46 9.90 -14.33
CA LYS A 4 -17.15 9.53 -14.89
C LYS A 4 -16.00 10.20 -14.12
N GLY A 5 -16.15 11.47 -13.74
CA GLY A 5 -15.17 12.19 -12.93
C GLY A 5 -14.96 11.57 -11.55
N SER A 6 -16.04 11.15 -10.88
CA SER A 6 -15.99 10.46 -9.59
C SER A 6 -15.24 9.13 -9.67
N LYS A 7 -15.44 8.36 -10.75
CA LYS A 7 -14.73 7.09 -11.00
C LYS A 7 -13.25 7.33 -11.27
N VAL A 8 -12.90 8.31 -12.11
CA VAL A 8 -11.51 8.69 -12.40
C VAL A 8 -10.81 9.14 -11.12
N LEU A 9 -11.40 10.05 -10.33
CA LEU A 9 -10.81 10.55 -9.09
C LEU A 9 -10.62 9.40 -8.08
N SER A 10 -11.61 8.52 -7.94
CA SER A 10 -11.50 7.34 -7.09
C SER A 10 -10.38 6.39 -7.55
N SER A 11 -10.26 6.12 -8.85
CA SER A 11 -9.23 5.23 -9.41
C SER A 11 -7.81 5.78 -9.22
N ILE A 12 -7.62 7.08 -9.48
CA ILE A 12 -6.35 7.79 -9.28
C ILE A 12 -5.94 7.80 -7.81
N SER A 13 -6.91 7.83 -6.87
CA SER A 13 -6.61 7.70 -5.45
C SER A 13 -5.86 6.40 -5.14
N TYR A 14 -6.24 5.27 -5.74
CA TYR A 14 -5.55 3.99 -5.55
C TYR A 14 -4.20 3.94 -6.30
N TRP A 15 -4.10 4.53 -7.49
CA TRP A 15 -2.84 4.57 -8.24
C TRP A 15 -1.82 5.57 -7.72
N SER A 16 -2.22 6.43 -6.79
CA SER A 16 -1.32 7.40 -6.17
C SER A 16 -0.15 6.79 -5.42
N ILE A 17 -0.13 5.47 -5.19
CA ILE A 17 1.05 4.75 -4.68
C ILE A 17 2.34 5.07 -5.45
N PHE A 18 2.25 5.39 -6.74
CA PHE A 18 3.41 5.67 -7.59
C PHE A 18 3.95 7.11 -7.52
N PHE A 19 3.15 8.09 -7.07
CA PHE A 19 3.53 9.51 -7.19
C PHE A 19 3.15 10.38 -5.99
N ALA A 20 2.09 10.05 -5.26
CA ALA A 20 1.62 10.82 -4.10
C ALA A 20 0.87 9.91 -3.11
N PRO A 21 1.52 8.86 -2.56
CA PRO A 21 0.86 7.76 -1.84
C PRO A 21 0.02 8.21 -0.65
N PHE A 22 0.37 9.33 -0.01
CA PHE A 22 -0.37 9.84 1.15
C PHE A 22 -1.13 11.12 0.84
N ILE A 23 -0.48 12.07 0.16
CA ILE A 23 -1.04 13.40 -0.10
C ILE A 23 -2.36 13.29 -0.87
N LEU A 24 -2.37 12.58 -2.00
CA LEU A 24 -3.56 12.53 -2.85
C LEU A 24 -4.74 11.79 -2.19
N PRO A 25 -4.57 10.60 -1.57
CA PRO A 25 -5.67 9.95 -0.87
C PRO A 25 -6.21 10.75 0.32
N ILE A 26 -5.35 11.48 1.04
CA ILE A 26 -5.77 12.39 2.12
C ILE A 26 -6.63 13.52 1.56
N LEU A 27 -6.19 14.16 0.47
CA LEU A 27 -6.96 15.23 -0.17
C LEU A 27 -8.32 14.71 -0.66
N ILE A 28 -8.34 13.53 -1.31
CA ILE A 28 -9.59 12.94 -1.79
C ILE A 28 -10.52 12.57 -0.63
N TRP A 29 -9.99 12.00 0.44
CA TRP A 29 -10.77 11.67 1.63
C TRP A 29 -11.37 12.92 2.30
N GLY A 30 -10.59 13.99 2.46
CA GLY A 30 -11.00 15.21 3.16
C GLY A 30 -11.87 16.17 2.35
N PHE A 31 -11.69 16.24 1.03
CA PHE A 31 -12.32 17.27 0.19
C PHE A 31 -13.33 16.74 -0.83
N SER A 32 -13.57 15.41 -0.91
CA SER A 32 -14.57 14.84 -1.81
C SER A 32 -15.85 14.43 -1.06
N ASN A 33 -16.98 14.40 -1.77
CA ASN A 33 -18.21 13.83 -1.23
C ASN A 33 -18.22 12.30 -1.33
N HIS A 34 -19.12 11.65 -0.59
CA HIS A 34 -19.40 10.24 -0.81
C HIS A 34 -19.93 10.01 -2.24
N PRO A 35 -19.56 8.89 -2.88
CA PRO A 35 -18.73 7.79 -2.38
C PRO A 35 -17.21 7.97 -2.56
N VAL A 36 -16.75 8.98 -3.30
CA VAL A 36 -15.34 9.20 -3.66
C VAL A 36 -14.43 9.33 -2.44
N SER A 37 -14.87 10.05 -1.41
CA SER A 37 -14.14 10.16 -0.14
C SER A 37 -13.86 8.80 0.52
N THR A 38 -14.76 7.84 0.37
CA THR A 38 -14.57 6.47 0.87
C THR A 38 -13.42 5.75 0.15
N HIS A 39 -13.27 5.99 -1.17
CA HIS A 39 -12.15 5.45 -1.94
C HIS A 39 -10.81 6.09 -1.54
N GLY A 40 -10.81 7.41 -1.27
CA GLY A 40 -9.67 8.11 -0.67
C GLY A 40 -9.20 7.45 0.63
N LYS A 41 -10.11 7.24 1.58
CA LYS A 41 -9.81 6.60 2.87
C LYS A 41 -9.26 5.18 2.69
N LYS A 42 -9.87 4.38 1.81
CA LYS A 42 -9.45 2.98 1.56
C LYS A 42 -8.08 2.91 0.91
N ALA A 43 -7.83 3.72 -0.13
CA ALA A 43 -6.51 3.79 -0.77
C ALA A 43 -5.43 4.18 0.26
N LEU A 44 -5.70 5.18 1.10
CA LEU A 44 -4.78 5.59 2.16
C LEU A 44 -4.47 4.44 3.14
N PHE A 45 -5.48 3.69 3.57
CA PHE A 45 -5.29 2.55 4.47
C PHE A 45 -4.36 1.49 3.87
N TYR A 46 -4.56 1.14 2.60
CA TYR A 46 -3.70 0.16 1.93
C TYR A 46 -2.29 0.70 1.65
N HIS A 47 -2.12 2.01 1.38
CA HIS A 47 -0.79 2.61 1.24
C HIS A 47 -0.01 2.61 2.56
N ILE A 48 -0.68 2.97 3.66
CA ILE A 48 -0.06 2.91 5.00
C ILE A 48 0.30 1.46 5.33
N GLY A 49 -0.60 0.51 5.08
CA GLY A 49 -0.31 -0.92 5.27
C GLY A 49 0.90 -1.37 4.44
N ALA A 50 0.94 -1.03 3.16
CA ALA A 50 2.05 -1.36 2.27
C ALA A 50 3.37 -0.75 2.78
N LEU A 51 3.36 0.51 3.23
CA LEU A 51 4.54 1.16 3.79
C LEU A 51 5.01 0.48 5.08
N ILE A 52 4.11 0.17 6.02
CA ILE A 52 4.46 -0.49 7.29
C ILE A 52 5.12 -1.83 7.01
N PHE A 53 4.49 -2.68 6.19
CA PHE A 53 5.04 -3.99 5.85
C PHE A 53 6.34 -3.89 5.06
N TYR A 54 6.48 -2.88 4.19
CA TYR A 54 7.74 -2.63 3.50
C TYR A 54 8.87 -2.29 4.48
N LEU A 55 8.62 -1.36 5.42
CA LEU A 55 9.61 -0.97 6.43
C LEU A 55 9.97 -2.14 7.35
N LEU A 56 9.00 -2.94 7.78
CA LEU A 56 9.26 -4.16 8.54
C LEU A 56 10.09 -5.16 7.73
N GLY A 57 9.76 -5.36 6.46
CA GLY A 57 10.51 -6.26 5.57
C GLY A 57 11.96 -5.85 5.38
N ILE A 58 12.21 -4.56 5.11
CA ILE A 58 13.55 -4.01 4.98
C ILE A 58 14.30 -4.04 6.33
N GLY A 59 13.62 -3.72 7.43
CA GLY A 59 14.20 -3.78 8.77
C GLY A 59 14.64 -5.20 9.16
N SER A 60 13.78 -6.20 8.92
CA SER A 60 14.11 -7.61 9.13
C SER A 60 15.24 -8.09 8.22
N PHE A 61 15.28 -7.63 6.96
CA PHE A 61 16.39 -7.93 6.05
C PHE A 61 17.71 -7.37 6.56
N ALA A 62 17.73 -6.07 6.91
CA ALA A 62 18.90 -5.40 7.43
C ALA A 62 19.39 -6.08 8.72
N TYR A 63 18.47 -6.43 9.62
CA TYR A 63 18.78 -7.16 10.85
C TYR A 63 19.42 -8.54 10.55
N SER A 64 18.87 -9.28 9.57
CA SER A 64 19.42 -10.59 9.17
C SER A 64 20.85 -10.54 8.61
N LYS A 65 21.30 -9.37 8.12
CA LYS A 65 22.64 -9.19 7.54
C LYS A 65 23.69 -8.70 8.54
N ASN A 66 23.29 -8.07 9.65
CA ASN A 66 24.20 -7.47 10.63
C ASN A 66 24.62 -8.46 11.73
N THR A 67 24.99 -9.68 11.36
CA THR A 67 25.13 -10.85 12.25
C THR A 67 26.52 -11.04 12.84
N PHE A 68 27.19 -9.97 13.27
CA PHE A 68 28.51 -10.12 13.93
C PHE A 68 28.42 -10.84 15.29
N HIS A 69 27.24 -10.90 15.92
CA HIS A 69 27.04 -11.46 17.26
C HIS A 69 25.77 -12.33 17.45
N HIS A 70 25.04 -12.66 16.36
CA HIS A 70 23.76 -13.38 16.47
C HIS A 70 23.87 -14.83 15.98
N PRO A 71 23.23 -15.80 16.66
CA PRO A 71 23.12 -17.17 16.17
C PRO A 71 22.50 -17.23 14.77
N GLU A 72 23.02 -18.11 13.90
CA GLU A 72 22.55 -18.31 12.52
C GLU A 72 21.03 -18.54 12.43
N LEU A 73 20.47 -19.24 13.42
CA LEU A 73 19.02 -19.48 13.50
C LEU A 73 18.22 -18.17 13.56
N ILE A 74 18.66 -17.18 14.35
CA ILE A 74 17.96 -15.89 14.49
C ILE A 74 18.03 -15.10 13.17
N ALA A 75 19.19 -15.13 12.50
CA ALA A 75 19.37 -14.49 11.21
C ALA A 75 18.44 -15.07 10.14
N ASN A 76 18.32 -16.40 10.08
CA ASN A 76 17.45 -17.09 9.13
C ASN A 76 15.96 -16.83 9.41
N ILE A 77 15.57 -16.75 10.68
CA ILE A 77 14.21 -16.36 11.07
C ILE A 77 13.91 -14.93 10.60
N ALA A 78 14.80 -13.99 10.87
CA ALA A 78 14.64 -12.60 10.43
C ALA A 78 14.56 -12.47 8.90
N LEU A 79 15.38 -13.22 8.17
CA LEU A 79 15.34 -13.27 6.71
C LEU A 79 14.00 -13.84 6.20
N THR A 80 13.47 -14.87 6.86
CA THR A 80 12.16 -15.45 6.53
C THR A 80 11.04 -14.42 6.72
N PHE A 81 11.03 -13.70 7.86
CA PHE A 81 10.06 -12.64 8.10
C PHE A 81 10.19 -11.49 7.11
N SER A 82 11.41 -11.16 6.69
CA SER A 82 11.62 -10.15 5.64
C SER A 82 10.86 -10.50 4.37
N PHE A 83 10.98 -11.73 3.86
CA PHE A 83 10.26 -12.16 2.67
C PHE A 83 8.74 -12.12 2.86
N ILE A 84 8.24 -12.55 4.01
CA ILE A 84 6.80 -12.51 4.32
C ILE A 84 6.28 -11.07 4.29
N PHE A 85 6.95 -10.15 4.98
CA PHE A 85 6.53 -8.75 5.05
C PHE A 85 6.63 -8.05 3.68
N LEU A 86 7.70 -8.28 2.92
CA LEU A 86 7.83 -7.73 1.58
C LEU A 86 6.75 -8.28 0.63
N PHE A 87 6.40 -9.57 0.75
CA PHE A 87 5.32 -10.17 -0.02
C PHE A 87 3.95 -9.55 0.32
N ILE A 88 3.67 -9.30 1.60
CA ILE A 88 2.44 -8.61 2.03
C ILE A 88 2.43 -7.18 1.49
N ALA A 89 3.52 -6.43 1.63
CA ALA A 89 3.63 -5.07 1.12
C ALA A 89 3.36 -5.00 -0.39
N PHE A 90 3.96 -5.92 -1.14
CA PHE A 90 3.76 -6.04 -2.58
C PHE A 90 2.30 -6.38 -2.92
N SER A 91 1.69 -7.33 -2.20
CA SER A 91 0.29 -7.72 -2.39
C SER A 91 -0.67 -6.56 -2.15
N LEU A 92 -0.42 -5.74 -1.12
CA LEU A 92 -1.21 -4.52 -0.84
C LEU A 92 -1.04 -3.46 -1.93
N ALA A 93 0.18 -3.29 -2.45
CA ALA A 93 0.44 -2.41 -3.59
C ALA A 93 -0.36 -2.87 -4.82
N ILE A 94 -0.26 -4.16 -5.19
CA ILE A 94 -1.02 -4.73 -6.32
C ILE A 94 -2.53 -4.61 -6.10
N TYR A 95 -3.03 -4.83 -4.88
CA TYR A 95 -4.45 -4.66 -4.58
C TYR A 95 -4.94 -3.25 -4.89
N ASN A 96 -4.18 -2.21 -4.54
CA ASN A 96 -4.51 -0.83 -4.93
C ASN A 96 -4.61 -0.70 -6.45
N LEU A 97 -3.63 -1.22 -7.20
CA LEU A 97 -3.62 -1.13 -8.66
C LEU A 97 -4.86 -1.76 -9.29
N VAL A 98 -5.18 -2.99 -8.87
CA VAL A 98 -6.34 -3.74 -9.35
C VAL A 98 -7.64 -3.02 -8.99
N LYS A 99 -7.76 -2.48 -7.77
CA LYS A 99 -8.95 -1.71 -7.38
C LYS A 99 -9.13 -0.44 -8.21
N GLY A 100 -8.05 0.30 -8.47
CA GLY A 100 -8.10 1.46 -9.36
C GLY A 100 -8.58 1.10 -10.77
N LEU A 101 -8.05 0.00 -11.33
CA LEU A 101 -8.45 -0.51 -12.63
C LEU A 101 -9.92 -0.95 -12.67
N ILE A 102 -10.41 -1.66 -11.65
CA ILE A 102 -11.82 -2.09 -11.60
C ILE A 102 -12.74 -0.87 -11.57
N LEU A 103 -12.41 0.16 -10.78
CA LEU A 103 -13.25 1.36 -10.64
C LEU A 103 -13.44 2.13 -11.95
N ILE A 104 -12.41 2.17 -12.81
CA ILE A 104 -12.51 2.89 -14.09
C ILE A 104 -13.29 2.11 -15.15
N LEU A 105 -13.29 0.77 -15.06
CA LEU A 105 -13.96 -0.13 -16.00
C LEU A 105 -15.43 -0.41 -15.65
N GLN A 106 -15.86 -0.12 -14.43
CA GLN A 106 -17.25 -0.26 -14.04
C GLN A 106 -18.09 0.77 -14.82
N HIS A 107 -19.07 0.31 -15.60
CA HIS A 107 -20.02 1.14 -16.34
C HIS A 107 -21.18 1.58 -15.46
#